data_AF-A0A397DD49-F1
#
_entry.id   AF-A0A397DD49-F1
#
_cell.length_a   1.000
_cell.length_b   1.000
_cell.length_c   1.000
_cell.angle_alpha   90.00
_cell.angle_beta   90.00
_cell.angle_gamma   90.00
#
_symmetry.space_group_name_H-M   'P 1'
#
loop_
_entity.id
_entity.type
_entity.pdbx_description
1 polymer ?
#
loop_
_entity_poly.entity_id
_entity_poly.type
_entity_poly.pdbx_seq_one_letter_code
_entity_poly.pdbx_strand_id
1 'polypeptide(L)'
;MTVSELSRLIQQHLRTPAAPLDMYELLQPESINLLDNPHATLVDSELQHGDIIVVQESIPPPNNRNDQDHVLPTYPSAPLYFDYLLNRVDISFYEVVLPANCSPSRAPLLCLDQQDKVVTTTLTCLLSQSYDSIVAQLAAHVTAIPDALHVRLFPSSSSSGPKLDAPFLHRTSRQLTLRGMVDATQASPHPLSLYYQVLPPSFSILDLERMVKWTLHLSPYEPRWLHASLHVHELLLDPADTVEDALVKLQAHILPPRDDDKEENGSVMTWHLVETRDRSTIVKIHPPDTAVASVFVSPSAPLYVDSVPPQEGNDTTWLGVVGVMHFNSSATAWIHTHSTPCLVHVLTTDTVATVRHRLQR
;
A
#
# COMPACT_ATOMS: atom_id res chain seq x y z
N MET A 1 18.48 -58.24 -6.27
CA MET A 1 18.54 -57.15 -7.25
C MET A 1 19.19 -55.96 -6.57
N THR A 2 20.25 -55.40 -7.14
CA THR A 2 20.91 -54.17 -6.66
C THR A 2 20.35 -52.93 -7.37
N VAL A 3 20.64 -51.75 -6.83
CA VAL A 3 20.32 -50.45 -7.45
C VAL A 3 20.96 -50.33 -8.85
N SER A 4 22.21 -50.77 -9.01
CA SER A 4 22.89 -50.80 -10.33
C SER A 4 22.24 -51.73 -11.35
N GLU A 5 21.77 -52.91 -10.92
CA GLU A 5 21.03 -53.83 -11.78
C GLU A 5 19.69 -53.24 -12.21
N LEU A 6 18.99 -52.57 -11.28
CA LEU A 6 17.74 -51.87 -11.56
C LEU A 6 17.94 -50.72 -12.55
N SER A 7 18.97 -49.88 -12.36
CA SER A 7 19.32 -48.80 -13.29
C SER A 7 19.52 -49.32 -14.72
N ARG A 8 20.27 -50.41 -14.88
CA ARG A 8 20.49 -51.07 -16.18
C ARG A 8 19.17 -51.55 -16.82
N LEU A 9 18.26 -52.11 -16.04
CA LEU A 9 16.95 -52.56 -16.54
C LEU A 9 16.08 -51.39 -16.98
N ILE A 10 16.07 -50.29 -16.21
CA ILE A 10 15.35 -49.07 -16.54
C ILE A 10 15.91 -48.45 -17.84
N GLN A 11 17.23 -48.33 -17.97
CA GLN A 11 17.86 -47.85 -19.22
C GLN A 11 17.46 -48.69 -20.43
N GLN A 12 17.45 -50.02 -20.28
CA GLN A 12 16.99 -50.93 -21.34
C GLN A 12 15.53 -50.69 -21.72
N HIS A 13 14.67 -50.39 -20.73
CA HIS A 13 13.26 -50.13 -20.96
C HIS A 13 13.00 -48.76 -21.61
N LEU A 14 13.69 -47.71 -21.14
CA LEU A 14 13.58 -46.34 -21.65
C LEU A 14 14.21 -46.16 -23.03
N ARG A 15 14.98 -47.15 -23.52
CA ARG A 15 15.74 -47.10 -24.78
C ARG A 15 16.69 -45.90 -24.85
N THR A 16 17.12 -45.40 -23.69
CA THR A 16 18.12 -44.35 -23.59
C THR A 16 19.52 -44.94 -23.80
N PRO A 17 20.47 -44.18 -24.38
CA PRO A 17 21.87 -44.60 -24.47
C PRO A 17 22.43 -44.86 -23.06
N ALA A 18 23.63 -45.45 -22.97
CA ALA A 18 24.32 -45.79 -21.71
C ALA A 18 24.76 -44.56 -20.87
N ALA A 19 24.00 -43.47 -20.93
CA ALA A 19 24.15 -42.31 -20.09
C ALA A 19 23.82 -42.69 -18.64
N PRO A 20 24.61 -42.22 -17.66
CA PRO A 20 24.31 -42.43 -16.25
C PRO A 20 22.94 -41.86 -15.90
N LEU A 21 22.20 -42.57 -15.05
CA LEU A 21 20.90 -42.14 -14.54
C LEU A 21 20.99 -41.85 -13.05
N ASP A 22 20.40 -40.72 -12.65
CA ASP A 22 20.06 -40.49 -11.25
C ASP A 22 18.70 -41.12 -10.99
N MET A 23 18.59 -41.88 -9.91
CA MET A 23 17.35 -42.53 -9.50
C MET A 23 16.97 -42.04 -8.11
N TYR A 24 15.72 -41.60 -7.97
CA TYR A 24 15.18 -41.08 -6.74
C TYR A 24 13.98 -41.90 -6.31
N GLU A 25 13.88 -42.18 -5.02
CA GLU A 25 12.67 -42.70 -4.39
C GLU A 25 11.76 -41.52 -4.02
N LEU A 26 10.51 -41.56 -4.49
CA LEU A 26 9.47 -40.61 -4.13
C LEU A 26 8.65 -41.17 -2.96
N LEU A 27 8.98 -40.77 -1.74
CA LEU A 27 8.21 -41.12 -0.55
C LEU A 27 6.96 -40.26 -0.43
N GLN A 28 7.13 -38.95 -0.58
CA GLN A 28 6.09 -37.92 -0.60
C GLN A 28 6.53 -36.78 -1.54
N PRO A 29 5.62 -35.94 -2.06
CA PRO A 29 6.00 -34.80 -2.89
C PRO A 29 7.12 -33.91 -2.30
N GLU A 30 7.15 -33.77 -0.96
CA GLU A 30 8.15 -32.99 -0.21
C GLU A 30 9.43 -33.80 0.13
N SER A 31 9.40 -35.13 -0.02
CA SER A 31 10.45 -36.04 0.42
C SER A 31 10.86 -37.00 -0.70
N ILE A 32 11.97 -36.65 -1.35
CA ILE A 32 12.51 -37.36 -2.51
C ILE A 32 13.98 -37.68 -2.22
N ASN A 33 14.30 -38.97 -2.13
CA ASN A 33 15.63 -39.44 -1.73
C ASN A 33 16.40 -39.98 -2.92
N LEU A 34 17.67 -39.58 -3.06
CA LEU A 34 18.54 -40.15 -4.09
C LEU A 34 18.99 -41.56 -3.68
N LEU A 35 18.88 -42.53 -4.60
CA LEU A 35 19.44 -43.87 -4.45
C LEU A 35 20.92 -43.85 -4.84
N ASP A 36 21.75 -43.34 -3.94
CA ASP A 36 23.16 -43.02 -4.18
C ASP A 36 24.10 -44.23 -4.19
N ASN A 37 23.74 -45.30 -3.48
CA ASN A 37 24.56 -46.50 -3.35
C ASN A 37 24.22 -47.54 -4.44
N PRO A 38 25.04 -47.70 -5.49
CA PRO A 38 24.76 -48.61 -6.60
C PRO A 38 24.80 -50.09 -6.19
N HIS A 39 25.46 -50.41 -5.06
CA HIS A 39 25.63 -51.78 -4.56
C HIS A 39 24.59 -52.17 -3.51
N ALA A 40 23.82 -51.20 -2.98
CA ALA A 40 22.71 -51.50 -2.10
C ALA A 40 21.72 -52.43 -2.81
N THR A 41 21.21 -53.43 -2.07
CA THR A 41 20.07 -54.20 -2.55
C THR A 41 18.80 -53.39 -2.39
N LEU A 42 17.75 -53.72 -3.14
CA LEU A 42 16.46 -53.04 -2.97
C LEU A 42 15.89 -53.17 -1.55
N VAL A 43 16.23 -54.24 -0.85
CA VAL A 43 15.85 -54.45 0.56
C VAL A 43 16.64 -53.52 1.48
N ASP A 44 17.93 -53.30 1.21
CA ASP A 44 18.77 -52.37 1.97
C ASP A 44 18.34 -50.91 1.76
N SER A 45 17.76 -50.60 0.61
CA SER A 45 17.12 -49.31 0.31
C SER A 45 15.68 -49.20 0.83
N GLU A 46 15.21 -50.18 1.61
CA GLU A 46 13.85 -50.24 2.18
C GLU A 46 12.71 -50.16 1.15
N LEU A 47 12.98 -50.40 -0.14
CA LEU A 47 11.98 -50.34 -1.20
C LEU A 47 10.94 -51.48 -1.08
N GLN A 48 9.66 -51.10 -1.11
CA GLN A 48 8.50 -51.96 -0.97
C GLN A 48 7.63 -51.97 -2.23
N HIS A 49 6.66 -52.88 -2.24
CA HIS A 49 5.66 -52.93 -3.30
C HIS A 49 4.75 -51.71 -3.25
N GLY A 50 4.73 -50.93 -4.32
CA GLY A 50 3.93 -49.70 -4.43
C GLY A 50 4.76 -48.42 -4.44
N ASP A 51 6.06 -48.50 -4.13
CA ASP A 51 6.97 -47.36 -4.15
C ASP A 51 7.22 -46.85 -5.57
N ILE A 52 7.49 -45.54 -5.66
CA ILE A 52 7.66 -44.84 -6.93
C ILE A 52 9.12 -44.43 -7.08
N ILE A 53 9.73 -44.85 -8.19
CA ILE A 53 11.09 -44.44 -8.55
C ILE A 53 11.02 -43.43 -9.69
N VAL A 54 11.58 -42.25 -9.44
CA VAL A 54 11.74 -41.18 -10.42
C VAL A 54 13.15 -41.25 -10.99
N VAL A 55 13.29 -41.22 -12.31
CA VAL A 55 14.58 -41.32 -12.98
C VAL A 55 14.81 -40.15 -13.91
N GLN A 56 16.06 -39.70 -13.99
CA GLN A 56 16.50 -38.67 -14.93
C GLN A 56 17.92 -38.98 -15.40
N GLU A 57 18.31 -38.44 -16.55
CA GLU A 57 19.71 -38.46 -16.97
C GLU A 57 20.56 -37.65 -15.98
N SER A 58 21.69 -38.21 -15.55
CA SER A 58 22.59 -37.51 -14.64
C SER A 58 23.19 -36.30 -15.34
N ILE A 59 23.09 -35.13 -14.70
CA ILE A 59 23.68 -33.89 -15.23
C ILE A 59 25.13 -33.81 -14.74
N PRO A 60 26.14 -33.89 -15.62
CA PRO A 60 27.53 -33.76 -15.21
C PRO A 60 27.81 -32.36 -14.65
N PRO A 61 28.70 -32.22 -13.65
CA PRO A 61 29.09 -30.92 -13.15
C PRO A 61 29.72 -30.08 -14.27
N PRO A 62 29.52 -28.75 -14.29
CA PRO A 62 30.08 -27.89 -15.33
C PRO A 62 31.61 -28.00 -15.31
N ASN A 63 32.19 -28.58 -16.36
CA ASN A 63 33.64 -28.62 -16.52
C ASN A 63 34.13 -27.23 -16.94
N ASN A 64 35.23 -26.76 -16.34
CA ASN A 64 35.85 -25.43 -16.55
C ASN A 64 36.38 -25.16 -17.99
N ARG A 65 35.93 -25.88 -19.02
CA ARG A 65 36.40 -25.72 -20.39
C ARG A 65 35.24 -25.89 -21.39
N ASN A 66 34.77 -24.74 -21.88
CA ASN A 66 34.14 -24.54 -23.19
C ASN A 66 32.69 -24.97 -23.44
N ASP A 67 31.89 -25.35 -22.44
CA ASP A 67 30.44 -25.55 -22.63
C ASP A 67 29.66 -24.24 -22.39
N GLN A 68 29.82 -23.26 -23.28
CA GLN A 68 29.00 -22.03 -23.27
C GLN A 68 27.62 -22.21 -23.94
N ASP A 69 27.35 -23.36 -24.56
CA ASP A 69 26.16 -23.59 -25.38
C ASP A 69 25.08 -24.50 -24.74
N HIS A 70 25.33 -25.07 -23.55
CA HIS A 70 24.33 -25.89 -22.87
C HIS A 70 23.53 -25.05 -21.86
N VAL A 71 22.32 -24.65 -22.25
CA VAL A 71 21.32 -24.06 -21.33
C VAL A 71 20.99 -25.11 -20.26
N LEU A 72 21.46 -24.89 -19.03
CA LEU A 72 21.11 -25.74 -17.90
C LEU A 72 19.59 -25.72 -17.69
N PRO A 73 18.97 -26.89 -17.40
CA PRO A 73 17.54 -26.95 -17.12
C PRO A 73 17.22 -26.14 -15.86
N THR A 74 16.07 -25.45 -15.86
CA THR A 74 15.59 -24.62 -14.74
C THR A 74 15.48 -25.42 -13.44
N TYR A 75 15.12 -26.70 -13.53
CA TYR A 75 15.03 -27.64 -12.41
C TYR A 75 15.88 -28.87 -12.74
N PRO A 76 17.16 -28.89 -12.34
CA PRO A 76 18.12 -29.92 -12.73
C PRO A 76 17.95 -31.27 -12.02
N SER A 77 17.09 -31.34 -11.01
CA SER A 77 16.86 -32.58 -10.25
C SER A 77 15.39 -32.79 -9.94
N ALA A 78 14.99 -34.05 -9.77
CA ALA A 78 13.65 -34.42 -9.36
C ALA A 78 13.20 -33.70 -8.07
N PRO A 79 14.00 -33.63 -6.97
CA PRO A 79 13.62 -32.85 -5.79
C PRO A 79 13.26 -31.39 -6.10
N LEU A 80 14.04 -30.71 -6.94
CA LEU A 80 13.78 -29.31 -7.30
C LEU A 80 12.54 -29.16 -8.20
N TYR A 81 12.27 -30.13 -9.07
CA TYR A 81 11.07 -30.14 -9.90
C TYR A 81 9.79 -30.31 -9.06
N PHE A 82 9.81 -31.21 -8.07
CA PHE A 82 8.68 -31.39 -7.17
C PHE A 82 8.50 -30.19 -6.21
N ASP A 83 9.59 -29.59 -5.72
CA ASP A 83 9.50 -28.33 -4.96
C ASP A 83 8.86 -27.21 -5.80
N TYR A 84 9.21 -27.12 -7.09
CA TYR A 84 8.51 -26.23 -8.03
C TYR A 84 7.01 -26.52 -8.09
N LEU A 85 6.61 -27.80 -8.27
CA LEU A 85 5.20 -28.18 -8.37
C LEU A 85 4.42 -27.85 -7.08
N LEU A 86 5.03 -28.06 -5.92
CA LEU A 86 4.42 -27.77 -4.61
C LEU A 86 4.26 -26.28 -4.33
N ASN A 87 5.20 -25.47 -4.84
CA ASN A 87 5.11 -24.01 -4.71
C ASN A 87 4.26 -23.37 -5.82
N ARG A 88 4.01 -24.07 -6.92
CA ARG A 88 3.28 -23.52 -8.07
C ARG A 88 1.81 -23.29 -7.74
N VAL A 89 1.37 -22.05 -7.91
CA VAL A 89 0.00 -21.62 -7.68
C VAL A 89 -0.45 -20.64 -8.76
N ASP A 90 -1.73 -20.68 -9.10
CA ASP A 90 -2.36 -19.64 -9.90
C ASP A 90 -3.03 -18.64 -8.96
N ILE A 91 -2.71 -17.36 -9.12
CA ILE A 91 -3.23 -16.27 -8.29
C ILE A 91 -3.95 -15.24 -9.16
N SER A 92 -5.12 -14.82 -8.71
CA SER A 92 -5.92 -13.77 -9.36
C SER A 92 -5.57 -12.40 -8.78
N PHE A 93 -5.15 -11.48 -9.64
CA PHE A 93 -4.89 -10.09 -9.32
C PHE A 93 -6.06 -9.21 -9.78
N TYR A 94 -6.66 -8.47 -8.86
CA TYR A 94 -7.78 -7.57 -9.12
C TYR A 94 -7.33 -6.11 -9.03
N GLU A 95 -7.65 -5.32 -10.05
CA GLU A 95 -7.30 -3.90 -10.06
C GLU A 95 -8.28 -3.07 -9.23
N VAL A 96 -7.73 -2.17 -8.41
CA VAL A 96 -8.44 -1.23 -7.55
C VAL A 96 -8.25 0.19 -8.08
N VAL A 97 -9.36 0.91 -8.22
CA VAL A 97 -9.38 2.34 -8.52
C VAL A 97 -9.70 3.10 -7.24
N LEU A 98 -8.76 3.92 -6.79
CA LEU A 98 -9.01 4.87 -5.71
C LEU A 98 -9.42 6.20 -6.36
N PRO A 99 -10.66 6.70 -6.13
CA PRO A 99 -11.01 8.04 -6.55
C PRO A 99 -10.06 9.04 -5.91
N ALA A 100 -9.61 10.03 -6.68
CA ALA A 100 -8.73 11.10 -6.19
C ALA A 100 -9.26 11.82 -4.94
N ASN A 101 -10.57 11.72 -4.66
CA ASN A 101 -11.26 12.46 -3.60
C ASN A 101 -11.99 11.58 -2.56
N CYS A 102 -11.63 10.31 -2.38
CA CYS A 102 -12.29 9.48 -1.37
C CYS A 102 -11.40 9.22 -0.15
N SER A 103 -11.92 9.61 1.02
CA SER A 103 -11.48 9.10 2.31
C SER A 103 -11.53 7.55 2.29
N PRO A 104 -10.58 6.84 2.92
CA PRO A 104 -10.47 5.36 2.94
C PRO A 104 -11.68 4.64 3.57
N SER A 105 -12.71 5.38 3.97
CA SER A 105 -13.97 4.92 4.54
C SER A 105 -15.05 4.57 3.50
N ARG A 106 -14.82 4.77 2.20
CA ARG A 106 -15.74 4.33 1.13
C ARG A 106 -15.35 2.95 0.58
N ALA A 107 -16.35 2.19 0.17
CA ALA A 107 -16.17 0.85 -0.40
C ALA A 107 -15.16 0.87 -1.56
N PRO A 108 -14.25 -0.12 -1.64
CA PRO A 108 -13.26 -0.18 -2.70
C PRO A 108 -13.94 -0.28 -4.07
N LEU A 109 -13.54 0.59 -5.00
CA LEU A 109 -13.98 0.49 -6.39
C LEU A 109 -13.01 -0.43 -7.14
N LEU A 110 -13.53 -1.53 -7.66
CA LEU A 110 -12.78 -2.37 -8.58
C LEU A 110 -12.80 -1.75 -9.97
N CYS A 111 -11.69 -1.85 -10.69
CA CYS A 111 -11.61 -1.41 -12.07
C CYS A 111 -12.51 -2.30 -12.94
N LEU A 112 -13.32 -1.68 -13.81
CA LEU A 112 -14.15 -2.38 -14.78
C LEU A 112 -13.56 -2.22 -16.18
N ASP A 113 -13.64 -3.27 -16.98
CA ASP A 113 -13.29 -3.25 -18.39
C ASP A 113 -14.41 -2.59 -19.24
N GLN A 114 -14.21 -2.57 -20.56
CA GLN A 114 -15.19 -1.99 -21.50
C GLN A 114 -16.53 -2.73 -21.55
N GLN A 115 -16.64 -3.90 -20.91
CA GLN A 115 -17.84 -4.72 -20.80
C GLN A 115 -18.39 -4.76 -19.36
N ASP A 116 -18.02 -3.79 -18.52
CA ASP A 116 -18.42 -3.69 -17.11
C ASP A 116 -18.01 -4.89 -16.25
N LYS A 117 -16.95 -5.63 -16.64
CA LYS A 117 -16.39 -6.74 -15.85
C LYS A 117 -15.16 -6.32 -15.09
N VAL A 118 -14.98 -6.89 -13.90
CA VAL A 118 -13.81 -6.61 -13.07
C VAL A 118 -12.52 -6.98 -13.80
N VAL A 119 -11.62 -6.01 -13.96
CA VAL A 119 -10.28 -6.22 -14.52
C VAL A 119 -9.53 -7.20 -13.62
N THR A 120 -9.22 -8.36 -14.18
CA THR A 120 -8.58 -9.46 -13.47
C THR A 120 -7.45 -10.03 -14.31
N THR A 121 -6.27 -10.20 -13.71
CA THR A 121 -5.12 -10.86 -14.32
C THR A 121 -4.78 -12.11 -13.51
N THR A 122 -4.72 -13.27 -14.15
CA THR A 122 -4.27 -14.50 -13.47
C THR A 122 -2.82 -14.78 -13.82
N LEU A 123 -1.97 -14.93 -12.81
CA LEU A 123 -0.57 -15.29 -12.98
C LEU A 123 -0.28 -16.63 -12.32
N THR A 124 0.49 -17.46 -13.03
CA THR A 124 1.14 -18.63 -12.42
C THR A 124 2.40 -18.14 -11.70
N CYS A 125 2.43 -18.32 -10.39
CA CYS A 125 3.49 -17.87 -9.50
C CYS A 125 3.99 -19.04 -8.63
N LEU A 126 5.09 -18.81 -7.91
CA LEU A 126 5.56 -19.72 -6.86
C LEU A 126 5.30 -19.07 -5.49
N LEU A 127 4.79 -19.85 -4.55
CA LEU A 127 4.59 -19.44 -3.15
C LEU A 127 5.90 -18.93 -2.49
N SER A 128 7.05 -19.38 -2.98
CA SER A 128 8.39 -18.96 -2.55
C SER A 128 8.87 -17.64 -3.16
N GLN A 129 8.23 -17.11 -4.20
CA GLN A 129 8.62 -15.83 -4.81
C GLN A 129 8.53 -14.69 -3.79
N SER A 130 9.51 -13.78 -3.83
CA SER A 130 9.51 -12.56 -3.02
C SER A 130 8.49 -11.54 -3.51
N TYR A 131 8.12 -10.59 -2.66
CA TYR A 131 7.32 -9.41 -3.04
C TYR A 131 7.84 -8.75 -4.32
N ASP A 132 9.15 -8.47 -4.40
CA ASP A 132 9.77 -7.82 -5.57
C ASP A 132 9.61 -8.63 -6.85
N SER A 133 9.72 -9.97 -6.77
CA SER A 133 9.49 -10.85 -7.92
C SER A 133 8.03 -10.82 -8.38
N ILE A 134 7.08 -10.75 -7.43
CA ILE A 134 5.65 -10.72 -7.74
C ILE A 134 5.27 -9.40 -8.42
N VAL A 135 5.70 -8.25 -7.88
CA VAL A 135 5.40 -6.95 -8.52
C VAL A 135 6.09 -6.81 -9.87
N ALA A 136 7.29 -7.35 -10.06
CA ALA A 136 7.97 -7.36 -11.35
C ALA A 136 7.24 -8.24 -12.38
N GLN A 137 6.77 -9.42 -11.97
CA GLN A 137 6.00 -10.31 -12.85
C GLN A 137 4.65 -9.68 -13.23
N LEU A 138 3.98 -9.02 -12.28
CA LEU A 138 2.74 -8.30 -12.55
C LEU A 138 2.95 -7.13 -13.52
N ALA A 139 3.99 -6.31 -13.30
CA ALA A 139 4.34 -5.21 -14.20
C ALA A 139 4.70 -5.69 -15.62
N ALA A 140 5.37 -6.83 -15.74
CA ALA A 140 5.67 -7.41 -17.05
C ALA A 140 4.43 -7.93 -17.80
N HIS A 141 3.35 -8.26 -17.08
CA HIS A 141 2.15 -8.84 -17.67
C HIS A 141 1.05 -7.81 -17.94
N VAL A 142 0.95 -6.76 -17.11
CA VAL A 142 -0.09 -5.74 -17.21
C VAL A 142 0.47 -4.50 -17.90
N THR A 143 0.07 -4.26 -19.16
CA THR A 143 0.61 -3.18 -20.01
C THR A 143 0.43 -1.77 -19.44
N ALA A 144 -0.58 -1.55 -18.60
CA ALA A 144 -0.83 -0.26 -17.96
C ALA A 144 0.22 0.10 -16.88
N ILE A 145 0.99 -0.88 -16.40
CA ILE A 145 1.98 -0.70 -15.33
C ILE A 145 3.34 -0.35 -15.97
N PRO A 146 3.91 0.83 -15.71
CA PRO A 146 5.19 1.22 -16.28
C PRO A 146 6.36 0.33 -15.81
N ASP A 147 6.44 0.09 -14.50
CA ASP A 147 7.43 -0.76 -13.85
C ASP A 147 6.94 -1.29 -12.49
N ALA A 148 7.74 -2.14 -11.85
CA ALA A 148 7.45 -2.75 -10.55
C ALA A 148 7.23 -1.74 -9.40
N LEU A 149 7.83 -0.55 -9.46
CA LEU A 149 7.67 0.50 -8.44
C LEU A 149 6.36 1.28 -8.61
N HIS A 150 5.60 1.04 -9.68
CA HIS A 150 4.28 1.64 -9.88
C HIS A 150 3.14 0.70 -9.48
N VAL A 151 3.46 -0.36 -8.73
CA VAL A 151 2.50 -1.32 -8.20
C VAL A 151 2.36 -1.15 -6.70
N ARG A 152 1.13 -0.94 -6.24
CA ARG A 152 0.78 -1.02 -4.82
C ARG A 152 -0.12 -2.22 -4.59
N LEU A 153 0.33 -3.18 -3.78
CA LEU A 153 -0.43 -4.39 -3.48
C LEU A 153 -1.27 -4.22 -2.20
N PHE A 154 -2.45 -4.83 -2.19
CA PHE A 154 -3.34 -4.88 -1.04
C PHE A 154 -3.70 -6.33 -0.69
N PRO A 155 -3.81 -6.63 0.61
CA PRO A 155 -4.28 -7.92 1.05
C PRO A 155 -5.76 -8.13 0.69
N SER A 156 -6.11 -9.38 0.41
CA SER A 156 -7.51 -9.81 0.29
C SER A 156 -8.15 -9.94 1.68
N SER A 157 -9.44 -9.65 1.77
CA SER A 157 -10.25 -9.91 2.96
C SER A 157 -11.43 -10.78 2.52
N SER A 158 -11.62 -11.92 3.19
CA SER A 158 -12.68 -12.87 2.86
C SER A 158 -14.09 -12.27 2.95
N SER A 159 -14.29 -11.22 3.75
CA SER A 159 -15.61 -10.60 3.98
C SER A 159 -15.79 -9.22 3.36
N SER A 160 -14.72 -8.54 2.92
CA SER A 160 -14.78 -7.10 2.60
C SER A 160 -13.98 -6.67 1.37
N GLY A 161 -13.41 -7.59 0.59
CA GLY A 161 -12.58 -7.24 -0.57
C GLY A 161 -11.20 -6.70 -0.15
N PRO A 162 -10.59 -5.76 -0.87
CA PRO A 162 -9.25 -5.27 -0.55
C PRO A 162 -9.20 -4.50 0.78
N LYS A 163 -8.17 -4.75 1.59
CA LYS A 163 -7.88 -3.94 2.79
C LYS A 163 -7.12 -2.66 2.42
N LEU A 164 -7.84 -1.61 2.05
CA LEU A 164 -7.27 -0.34 1.58
C LEU A 164 -6.51 0.45 2.66
N ASP A 165 -6.87 0.25 3.92
CA ASP A 165 -6.26 0.87 5.10
C ASP A 165 -4.92 0.24 5.50
N ALA A 166 -4.68 -1.00 5.08
CA ALA A 166 -3.47 -1.77 5.39
C ALA A 166 -2.83 -2.38 4.12
N PRO A 167 -2.35 -1.56 3.17
CA PRO A 167 -1.62 -2.05 2.00
C PRO A 167 -0.29 -2.70 2.40
N PHE A 168 0.22 -3.58 1.54
CA PHE A 168 1.60 -4.06 1.66
C PHE A 168 2.56 -2.90 1.40
N LEU A 169 3.24 -2.46 2.46
CA LEU A 169 4.24 -1.39 2.35
C LEU A 169 5.50 -1.95 1.68
N HIS A 170 5.95 -1.36 0.58
CA HIS A 170 7.14 -1.74 -0.17
C HIS A 170 8.35 -1.88 0.74
N ARG A 171 8.61 -0.89 1.62
CA ARG A 171 9.78 -0.91 2.51
C ARG A 171 9.85 -2.14 3.43
N THR A 172 8.73 -2.65 3.95
CA THR A 172 8.70 -3.78 4.88
C THR A 172 8.36 -5.10 4.19
N SER A 173 7.64 -5.04 3.08
CA SER A 173 7.12 -6.23 2.39
C SER A 173 8.15 -6.91 1.51
N ARG A 174 9.30 -6.29 1.22
CA ARG A 174 10.42 -6.92 0.49
C ARG A 174 10.88 -8.25 1.07
N GLN A 175 10.70 -8.45 2.38
CA GLN A 175 11.06 -9.69 3.06
C GLN A 175 9.95 -10.75 3.00
N LEU A 176 8.75 -10.39 2.55
CA LEU A 176 7.63 -11.30 2.42
C LEU A 176 7.75 -12.13 1.15
N THR A 177 7.38 -13.41 1.27
CA THR A 177 7.11 -14.28 0.13
C THR A 177 5.63 -14.22 -0.24
N LEU A 178 5.28 -14.74 -1.42
CA LEU A 178 3.89 -14.88 -1.83
C LEU A 178 3.07 -15.69 -0.82
N ARG A 179 3.64 -16.76 -0.26
CA ARG A 179 3.03 -17.52 0.84
C ARG A 179 2.70 -16.60 2.02
N GLY A 180 3.65 -15.78 2.47
CA GLY A 180 3.41 -14.84 3.57
C GLY A 180 2.33 -13.78 3.25
N MET A 181 2.29 -13.28 2.01
CA MET A 181 1.26 -12.32 1.58
C MET A 181 -0.14 -12.94 1.56
N VAL A 182 -0.25 -14.19 1.10
CA VAL A 182 -1.52 -14.91 1.02
C VAL A 182 -1.97 -15.39 2.41
N ASP A 183 -1.09 -15.97 3.22
CA ASP A 183 -1.46 -16.55 4.51
C ASP A 183 -1.93 -15.47 5.50
N ALA A 184 -1.38 -14.26 5.41
CA ALA A 184 -1.86 -13.09 6.17
C ALA A 184 -3.31 -12.69 5.86
N THR A 185 -3.89 -13.23 4.78
CA THR A 185 -5.19 -12.82 4.23
C THR A 185 -6.28 -13.90 4.34
N GLN A 186 -5.90 -15.13 4.64
CA GLN A 186 -6.80 -16.28 4.51
C GLN A 186 -7.47 -16.65 5.84
N ALA A 187 -8.80 -16.48 5.88
CA ALA A 187 -9.67 -17.13 6.87
C ALA A 187 -10.58 -18.19 6.23
N SER A 188 -10.48 -18.44 4.91
CA SER A 188 -11.44 -19.25 4.15
C SER A 188 -10.82 -19.83 2.87
N PRO A 189 -11.30 -20.99 2.37
CA PRO A 189 -10.73 -21.73 1.24
C PRO A 189 -11.01 -21.12 -0.16
N HIS A 190 -11.02 -19.79 -0.28
CA HIS A 190 -11.26 -19.09 -1.54
C HIS A 190 -10.04 -19.15 -2.47
N PRO A 191 -10.23 -18.99 -3.79
CA PRO A 191 -9.11 -18.89 -4.73
C PRO A 191 -8.13 -17.79 -4.30
N LEU A 192 -6.85 -18.09 -4.44
CA LEU A 192 -5.74 -17.20 -4.11
C LEU A 192 -5.93 -15.89 -4.87
N SER A 193 -6.04 -14.79 -4.12
CA SER A 193 -6.29 -13.47 -4.69
C SER A 193 -5.51 -12.38 -3.99
N LEU A 194 -5.05 -11.42 -4.77
CA LEU A 194 -4.48 -10.16 -4.31
C LEU A 194 -5.11 -9.01 -5.09
N TYR A 195 -5.05 -7.83 -4.51
CA TYR A 195 -5.51 -6.62 -5.15
C TYR A 195 -4.33 -5.71 -5.44
N TYR A 196 -4.42 -4.92 -6.50
CA TYR A 196 -3.38 -3.97 -6.84
C TYR A 196 -3.95 -2.63 -7.30
N GLN A 197 -3.19 -1.57 -7.08
CA GLN A 197 -3.42 -0.26 -7.67
C GLN A 197 -2.23 0.08 -8.57
N VAL A 198 -2.52 0.57 -9.77
CA VAL A 198 -1.52 1.16 -10.66
C VAL A 198 -1.30 2.61 -10.26
N LEU A 199 -0.06 2.96 -9.95
CA LEU A 199 0.34 4.34 -9.64
C LEU A 199 0.63 5.12 -10.92
N PRO A 200 0.41 6.45 -10.94
CA PRO A 200 0.71 7.28 -12.10
C PRO A 200 2.19 7.20 -12.51
N PRO A 201 2.54 7.26 -13.81
CA PRO A 201 3.94 7.11 -14.27
C PRO A 201 4.94 8.13 -13.71
N SER A 202 4.44 9.27 -13.21
CA SER A 202 5.25 10.32 -12.59
C SER A 202 5.40 10.16 -11.08
N PHE A 203 4.85 9.10 -10.48
CA PHE A 203 4.72 8.96 -9.03
C PHE A 203 4.83 7.50 -8.59
N SER A 204 6.00 7.15 -8.04
CA SER A 204 6.31 5.77 -7.64
C SER A 204 5.81 5.44 -6.22
N ILE A 205 5.83 4.15 -5.88
CA ILE A 205 5.53 3.67 -4.53
C ILE A 205 6.49 4.25 -3.48
N LEU A 206 7.74 4.53 -3.87
CA LEU A 206 8.73 5.15 -2.99
C LEU A 206 8.36 6.60 -2.68
N ASP A 207 7.85 7.33 -3.68
CA ASP A 207 7.36 8.69 -3.48
C ASP A 207 6.12 8.67 -2.59
N LEU A 208 5.17 7.77 -2.87
CA LEU A 208 3.95 7.58 -2.08
C LEU A 208 4.24 7.31 -0.60
N GLU A 209 5.18 6.41 -0.30
CA GLU A 209 5.54 6.05 1.08
C GLU A 209 6.34 7.12 1.81
N ARG A 210 6.96 8.06 1.07
CA ARG A 210 7.65 9.22 1.65
C ARG A 210 6.68 10.33 2.03
N MET A 211 5.51 10.39 1.39
CA MET A 211 4.54 11.46 1.63
C MET A 211 4.05 11.50 3.09
N VAL A 212 3.71 12.70 3.55
CA VAL A 212 3.09 12.93 4.86
C VAL A 212 1.58 12.97 4.68
N LYS A 213 0.86 12.16 5.46
CA LYS A 213 -0.61 12.19 5.50
C LYS A 213 -1.08 13.20 6.54
N TRP A 214 -1.85 14.20 6.11
CA TRP A 214 -2.57 15.13 7.00
C TRP A 214 -4.05 14.78 7.05
N THR A 215 -4.60 14.87 8.26
CA THR A 215 -6.03 14.74 8.53
C THR A 215 -6.53 16.09 9.03
N LEU A 216 -7.45 16.70 8.30
CA LEU A 216 -7.83 18.11 8.43
C LEU A 216 -9.33 18.26 8.70
N HIS A 217 -9.68 19.14 9.62
CA HIS A 217 -11.04 19.65 9.80
C HIS A 217 -11.10 21.12 9.40
N LEU A 218 -12.16 21.49 8.69
CA LEU A 218 -12.44 22.88 8.40
C LEU A 218 -13.27 23.50 9.52
N SER A 219 -13.05 24.79 9.75
CA SER A 219 -13.86 25.59 10.64
C SER A 219 -15.34 25.51 10.29
N PRO A 220 -16.22 25.11 11.23
CA PRO A 220 -17.66 25.15 11.03
C PRO A 220 -18.19 26.60 11.04
N TYR A 221 -17.37 27.56 11.48
CA TYR A 221 -17.74 28.96 11.60
C TYR A 221 -17.55 29.73 10.29
N GLU A 222 -16.92 29.13 9.28
CA GLU A 222 -16.77 29.74 7.95
C GLU A 222 -17.93 29.33 7.04
N PRO A 223 -18.84 30.26 6.67
CA PRO A 223 -20.04 29.94 5.91
C PRO A 223 -19.75 29.30 4.54
N ARG A 224 -18.63 29.64 3.90
CA ARG A 224 -18.23 29.06 2.61
C ARG A 224 -17.92 27.56 2.69
N TRP A 225 -17.61 27.06 3.89
CA TRP A 225 -17.30 25.66 4.12
C TRP A 225 -18.48 24.87 4.70
N LEU A 226 -19.69 25.43 4.81
CA LEU A 226 -20.82 24.71 5.43
C LEU A 226 -21.06 23.32 4.82
N HIS A 227 -20.87 23.18 3.51
CA HIS A 227 -21.03 21.90 2.80
C HIS A 227 -19.86 20.92 3.01
N ALA A 228 -18.67 21.43 3.36
CA ALA A 228 -17.42 20.66 3.45
C ALA A 228 -16.92 20.45 4.90
N SER A 229 -17.37 21.26 5.86
CA SER A 229 -16.88 21.31 7.24
C SER A 229 -17.27 20.10 8.10
N LEU A 230 -18.32 19.39 7.72
CA LEU A 230 -18.73 18.14 8.37
C LEU A 230 -17.82 16.94 8.02
N HIS A 231 -16.95 17.09 7.01
CA HIS A 231 -16.10 16.01 6.52
C HIS A 231 -14.68 16.16 7.05
N VAL A 232 -14.06 15.01 7.34
CA VAL A 232 -12.62 14.91 7.54
C VAL A 232 -11.98 14.91 6.16
N HIS A 233 -11.02 15.81 5.95
CA HIS A 233 -10.26 15.89 4.71
C HIS A 233 -8.90 15.24 4.93
N GLU A 234 -8.51 14.34 4.03
CA GLU A 234 -7.20 13.71 4.07
C GLU A 234 -6.37 14.19 2.88
N LEU A 235 -5.17 14.70 3.17
CA LEU A 235 -4.21 15.10 2.14
C LEU A 235 -2.96 14.27 2.26
N LEU A 236 -2.37 14.00 1.10
CA LEU A 236 -1.07 13.38 0.98
C LEU A 236 -0.10 14.41 0.39
N LEU A 237 0.93 14.78 1.14
CA LEU A 237 1.76 15.96 0.90
C LEU A 237 3.24 15.60 0.83
N ASP A 238 4.02 16.32 0.02
CA ASP A 238 5.47 16.12 0.03
C ASP A 238 6.03 16.70 1.34
N PRO A 239 6.95 16.00 2.03
CA PRO A 239 7.58 16.51 3.24
C PRO A 239 8.23 17.90 3.09
N ALA A 240 8.68 18.25 1.88
CA ALA A 240 9.33 19.51 1.54
C ALA A 240 8.33 20.63 1.17
N ASP A 241 7.05 20.30 0.93
CA ASP A 241 6.00 21.30 0.73
C ASP A 241 5.88 22.20 1.97
N THR A 242 5.38 23.42 1.78
CA THR A 242 5.05 24.33 2.87
C THR A 242 3.59 24.19 3.31
N VAL A 243 3.25 24.77 4.47
CA VAL A 243 1.86 24.90 4.92
C VAL A 243 1.02 25.64 3.87
N GLU A 244 1.56 26.65 3.22
CA GLU A 244 0.89 27.37 2.14
C GLU A 244 0.54 26.45 0.97
N ASP A 245 1.50 25.66 0.48
CA ASP A 245 1.30 24.70 -0.61
C ASP A 245 0.21 23.67 -0.26
N ALA A 246 0.22 23.19 0.99
CA ALA A 246 -0.77 22.25 1.48
C ALA A 246 -2.18 22.85 1.54
N LEU A 247 -2.32 24.11 1.96
CA LEU A 247 -3.60 24.81 2.00
C LEU A 247 -4.13 25.12 0.60
N VAL A 248 -3.26 25.45 -0.36
CA VAL A 248 -3.64 25.59 -1.78
C VAL A 248 -4.16 24.26 -2.35
N LYS A 249 -3.50 23.14 -2.06
CA LYS A 249 -3.98 21.80 -2.44
C LYS A 249 -5.33 21.48 -1.81
N LEU A 250 -5.53 21.81 -0.53
CA LEU A 250 -6.80 21.64 0.16
C LEU A 250 -7.90 22.50 -0.48
N GLN A 251 -7.58 23.73 -0.86
CA GLN A 251 -8.52 24.63 -1.50
C GLN A 251 -9.00 24.08 -2.85
N ALA A 252 -8.07 23.61 -3.69
CA ALA A 252 -8.41 22.95 -4.95
C ALA A 252 -9.23 21.67 -4.75
N HIS A 253 -9.04 20.97 -3.61
CA HIS A 253 -9.78 19.77 -3.27
C HIS A 253 -11.24 20.04 -2.87
N ILE A 254 -11.50 21.13 -2.14
CA ILE A 254 -12.82 21.46 -1.58
C ILE A 254 -13.64 22.36 -2.50
N LEU A 255 -12.99 23.31 -3.18
CA LEU A 255 -13.64 24.30 -4.03
C LEU A 255 -13.34 23.94 -5.49
N PRO A 256 -14.27 23.29 -6.23
CA PRO A 256 -14.08 23.07 -7.65
C PRO A 256 -13.97 24.41 -8.39
N PRO A 257 -13.25 24.47 -9.52
CA PRO A 257 -13.16 25.69 -10.33
C PRO A 257 -14.58 26.14 -10.72
N ARG A 258 -14.90 27.42 -10.47
CA ARG A 258 -16.14 28.01 -10.97
C ARG A 258 -15.98 28.23 -12.47
N ASP A 259 -16.87 27.66 -13.28
CA ASP A 259 -16.93 27.88 -14.74
C ASP A 259 -17.29 29.33 -15.13
N ASP A 260 -17.72 30.16 -14.17
CA ASP A 260 -18.00 31.57 -14.39
C ASP A 260 -16.77 32.43 -14.08
N ASP A 261 -15.90 32.59 -15.09
CA ASP A 261 -14.95 33.70 -15.22
C ASP A 261 -15.69 35.04 -15.40
N LYS A 262 -16.53 35.39 -14.43
CA LYS A 262 -16.88 36.78 -14.16
C LYS A 262 -16.18 37.13 -12.86
N GLU A 263 -15.13 37.93 -12.99
CA GLU A 263 -14.41 38.60 -11.91
C GLU A 263 -15.38 39.43 -11.04
N GLU A 264 -16.17 38.77 -10.19
CA GLU A 264 -16.77 39.41 -9.03
C GLU A 264 -15.72 39.36 -7.92
N ASN A 265 -14.79 40.33 -7.93
CA ASN A 265 -13.96 40.78 -6.79
C ASN A 265 -13.73 39.72 -5.69
N GLY A 266 -13.25 38.54 -6.09
CA GLY A 266 -13.11 37.40 -5.21
C GLY A 266 -11.83 37.57 -4.42
N SER A 267 -11.93 38.18 -3.24
CA SER A 267 -10.84 38.20 -2.25
C SER A 267 -10.21 36.82 -2.17
N VAL A 268 -8.92 36.73 -2.53
CA VAL A 268 -8.11 35.53 -2.31
C VAL A 268 -8.23 35.18 -0.84
N MET A 269 -8.80 34.02 -0.56
CA MET A 269 -9.10 33.59 0.80
C MET A 269 -7.83 32.98 1.40
N THR A 270 -7.19 33.69 2.32
CA THR A 270 -6.03 33.17 3.05
C THR A 270 -6.51 32.26 4.19
N TRP A 271 -5.84 31.14 4.43
CA TRP A 271 -6.23 30.17 5.46
C TRP A 271 -5.15 30.04 6.53
N HIS A 272 -5.55 29.74 7.77
CA HIS A 272 -4.65 29.42 8.88
C HIS A 272 -4.67 27.92 9.13
N LEU A 273 -3.48 27.32 9.26
CA LEU A 273 -3.33 25.97 9.78
C LEU A 273 -3.11 26.01 11.30
N VAL A 274 -3.94 25.28 12.03
CA VAL A 274 -3.97 25.28 13.49
C VAL A 274 -3.77 23.87 14.00
N GLU A 275 -2.78 23.71 14.86
CA GLU A 275 -2.59 22.51 15.64
C GLU A 275 -3.49 22.56 16.87
N THR A 276 -4.28 21.50 17.05
CA THR A 276 -5.14 21.34 18.23
C THR A 276 -4.70 20.14 19.04
N ARG A 277 -4.81 20.25 20.36
CA ARG A 277 -4.91 19.09 21.24
C ARG A 277 -6.39 18.81 21.43
N ASP A 278 -6.77 17.54 21.53
CA ASP A 278 -8.14 17.08 21.84
C ASP A 278 -9.29 17.68 21.00
N ARG A 279 -8.98 18.28 19.85
CA ARG A 279 -9.90 19.03 18.97
C ARG A 279 -10.48 20.32 19.57
N SER A 280 -10.19 20.66 20.83
CA SER A 280 -10.78 21.82 21.52
C SER A 280 -9.75 22.83 22.03
N THR A 281 -8.51 22.40 22.25
CA THR A 281 -7.42 23.28 22.70
C THR A 281 -6.52 23.66 21.53
N ILE A 282 -6.39 24.95 21.23
CA ILE A 282 -5.38 25.43 20.27
C ILE A 282 -3.99 25.35 20.89
N VAL A 283 -3.06 24.70 20.20
CA VAL A 283 -1.65 24.56 20.62
C VAL A 283 -0.78 25.56 19.87
N LYS A 284 -0.97 25.64 18.55
CA LYS A 284 -0.11 26.45 17.67
C LYS A 284 -0.84 26.84 16.40
N ILE A 285 -0.58 28.05 15.91
CA ILE A 285 -0.91 28.48 14.55
C ILE A 285 0.39 28.39 13.75
N HIS A 286 0.39 27.60 12.68
CA HIS A 286 1.60 27.36 11.88
C HIS A 286 1.76 28.45 10.81
N PRO A 287 2.95 29.10 10.74
CA PRO A 287 3.28 30.03 9.66
C PRO A 287 3.21 29.38 8.26
N PRO A 288 2.87 30.13 7.20
CA PRO A 288 2.73 29.59 5.83
C PRO A 288 4.00 28.92 5.29
N ASP A 289 5.17 29.43 5.65
CA ASP A 289 6.50 28.94 5.24
C ASP A 289 6.98 27.70 6.02
N THR A 290 6.20 27.23 7.00
CA THR A 290 6.54 26.03 7.77
C THR A 290 6.52 24.80 6.87
N ALA A 291 7.60 24.02 6.86
CA ALA A 291 7.64 22.77 6.13
C ALA A 291 6.62 21.76 6.68
N VAL A 292 5.94 21.03 5.80
CA VAL A 292 4.93 20.02 6.13
C VAL A 292 5.47 18.98 7.12
N ALA A 293 6.71 18.52 6.91
CA ALA A 293 7.37 17.55 7.80
C ALA A 293 7.58 18.05 9.23
N SER A 294 7.55 19.36 9.47
CA SER A 294 7.75 19.98 10.78
C SER A 294 6.44 20.17 11.56
N VAL A 295 5.29 19.95 10.93
CA VAL A 295 3.99 20.03 11.59
C VAL A 295 3.72 18.73 12.34
N PHE A 296 3.43 18.84 13.63
CA PHE A 296 3.09 17.67 14.43
C PHE A 296 1.68 17.18 14.09
N VAL A 297 1.56 15.90 13.72
CA VAL A 297 0.28 15.26 13.39
C VAL A 297 -0.01 14.16 14.40
N SER A 298 -1.10 14.32 15.14
CA SER A 298 -1.59 13.30 16.07
C SER A 298 -2.74 12.51 15.44
N PRO A 299 -2.74 11.18 15.48
CA PRO A 299 -3.89 10.38 15.03
C PRO A 299 -5.20 10.72 15.77
N SER A 300 -5.09 11.15 17.03
CA SER A 300 -6.24 11.50 17.88
C SER A 300 -6.67 12.96 17.77
N ALA A 301 -5.83 13.84 17.23
CA ALA A 301 -6.10 15.27 17.14
C ALA A 301 -5.77 15.76 15.71
N PRO A 302 -6.76 15.76 14.82
CA PRO A 302 -6.57 16.25 13.47
C PRO A 302 -6.25 17.75 13.47
N LEU A 303 -5.55 18.18 12.41
CA LEU A 303 -5.25 19.58 12.18
C LEU A 303 -6.54 20.34 11.85
N TYR A 304 -6.59 21.59 12.26
CA TYR A 304 -7.74 22.46 12.08
C TYR A 304 -7.39 23.58 11.11
N VAL A 305 -8.31 23.91 10.20
CA VAL A 305 -8.14 24.99 9.23
C VAL A 305 -9.19 26.05 9.47
N ASP A 306 -8.76 27.29 9.64
CA ASP A 306 -9.64 28.44 9.82
C ASP A 306 -9.41 29.51 8.76
N SER A 307 -10.41 30.31 8.46
CA SER A 307 -10.31 31.33 7.43
C SER A 307 -9.69 32.62 7.95
N VAL A 308 -9.01 33.34 7.07
CA VAL A 308 -8.69 34.75 7.27
C VAL A 308 -9.90 35.57 6.82
N PRO A 309 -10.48 36.41 7.70
CA PRO A 309 -11.51 37.34 7.31
C PRO A 309 -10.92 38.37 6.33
N PRO A 310 -11.69 38.80 5.32
CA PRO A 310 -11.24 39.83 4.40
C PRO A 310 -10.94 41.13 5.16
N GLN A 311 -9.88 41.84 4.75
CA GLN A 311 -9.59 43.16 5.31
C GLN A 311 -10.61 44.17 4.77
N GLU A 312 -11.53 44.61 5.63
CA GLU A 312 -12.49 45.66 5.29
C GLU A 312 -11.86 47.05 5.50
N GLY A 313 -11.31 47.63 4.44
CA GLY A 313 -10.89 49.03 4.39
C GLY A 313 -9.40 49.30 4.66
N ASN A 314 -8.93 50.48 4.23
CA ASN A 314 -7.51 50.87 4.24
C ASN A 314 -6.91 51.14 5.64
N ASP A 315 -7.73 51.23 6.69
CA ASP A 315 -7.31 51.71 8.03
C ASP A 315 -7.24 50.62 9.13
N THR A 316 -7.53 49.36 8.81
CA THR A 316 -7.55 48.28 9.81
C THR A 316 -6.23 47.52 9.85
N THR A 317 -5.23 48.06 10.55
CA THR A 317 -3.98 47.33 10.80
C THR A 317 -4.25 46.16 11.76
N TRP A 318 -3.82 44.97 11.38
CA TRP A 318 -3.89 43.78 12.22
C TRP A 318 -2.90 43.89 13.38
N LEU A 319 -3.39 43.71 14.61
CA LEU A 319 -2.55 43.56 15.80
C LEU A 319 -2.05 42.12 15.93
N GLY A 320 -2.89 41.14 15.59
CA GLY A 320 -2.55 39.73 15.62
C GLY A 320 -3.77 38.81 15.56
N VAL A 321 -3.52 37.52 15.73
CA VAL A 321 -4.54 36.46 15.74
C VAL A 321 -4.52 35.79 17.11
N VAL A 322 -5.69 35.63 17.72
CA VAL A 322 -5.84 34.94 19.00
C VAL A 322 -6.71 33.70 18.85
N GLY A 323 -6.33 32.63 19.52
CA GLY A 323 -7.13 31.42 19.61
C GLY A 323 -8.19 31.53 20.70
N VAL A 324 -9.40 31.07 20.40
CA VAL A 324 -10.53 31.04 21.32
C VAL A 324 -10.96 29.60 21.55
N MET A 325 -11.10 29.23 22.81
CA MET A 325 -11.51 27.90 23.25
C MET A 325 -12.67 28.00 24.23
N HIS A 326 -13.58 27.05 24.16
CA HIS A 326 -14.62 26.89 25.16
C HIS A 326 -14.10 26.00 26.27
N PHE A 327 -14.32 26.40 27.52
CA PHE A 327 -14.02 25.56 28.68
C PHE A 327 -15.18 25.60 29.67
N ASN A 328 -15.37 24.49 30.38
CA ASN A 328 -16.15 24.44 31.58
C ASN A 328 -15.23 24.10 32.75
N SER A 329 -15.66 24.45 33.96
CA SER A 329 -15.00 24.04 35.19
C SER A 329 -15.99 23.30 36.07
N SER A 330 -15.50 22.26 36.75
CA SER A 330 -16.27 21.46 37.70
C SER A 330 -15.42 21.19 38.94
N ALA A 331 -16.05 20.74 40.03
CA ALA A 331 -15.33 20.39 41.27
C ALA A 331 -14.30 19.26 41.07
N THR A 332 -14.48 18.41 40.05
CA THR A 332 -13.62 17.25 39.76
C THR A 332 -12.61 17.51 38.63
N ALA A 333 -12.86 18.48 37.76
CA ALA A 333 -11.95 18.88 36.69
C ALA A 333 -11.89 20.41 36.61
N TRP A 334 -10.71 20.97 36.92
CA TRP A 334 -10.52 22.41 37.09
C TRP A 334 -10.73 23.19 35.79
N ILE A 335 -10.31 22.62 34.66
CA ILE A 335 -10.52 23.17 33.31
C ILE A 335 -10.74 21.99 32.38
N HIS A 336 -11.89 21.95 31.71
CA HIS A 336 -12.18 20.97 30.66
C HIS A 336 -12.64 21.72 29.39
N THR A 337 -11.76 21.72 28.39
CA THR A 337 -12.03 22.31 27.09
C THR A 337 -12.99 21.43 26.30
N HIS A 338 -13.84 22.06 25.49
CA HIS A 338 -14.84 21.37 24.68
C HIS A 338 -15.18 22.21 23.45
N SER A 339 -16.00 21.64 22.55
CA SER A 339 -16.42 22.28 21.30
C SER A 339 -15.26 22.60 20.34
N THR A 340 -15.59 23.08 19.15
CA THR A 340 -14.60 23.47 18.14
C THR A 340 -14.03 24.85 18.49
N PRO A 341 -12.69 25.01 18.54
CA PRO A 341 -12.07 26.30 18.78
C PRO A 341 -12.19 27.18 17.52
N CYS A 342 -11.96 28.48 17.67
CA CYS A 342 -11.90 29.40 16.53
C CYS A 342 -10.77 30.40 16.67
N LEU A 343 -10.40 31.04 15.57
CA LEU A 343 -9.47 32.16 15.56
C LEU A 343 -10.22 33.49 15.50
N VAL A 344 -9.68 34.50 16.19
CA VAL A 344 -10.17 35.87 16.10
C VAL A 344 -9.02 36.80 15.74
N HIS A 345 -9.22 37.57 14.67
CA HIS A 345 -8.29 38.61 14.24
C HIS A 345 -8.54 39.89 15.02
N VAL A 346 -7.53 40.31 15.77
CA VAL A 346 -7.56 41.53 16.57
C VAL A 346 -6.94 42.67 15.77
N LEU A 347 -7.64 43.78 15.69
CA LEU A 347 -7.25 45.01 15.03
C LEU A 347 -6.68 45.99 16.06
N THR A 348 -5.85 46.93 15.62
CA THR A 348 -5.31 47.99 16.51
C THR A 348 -6.39 48.89 17.11
N THR A 349 -7.55 49.00 16.46
CA THR A 349 -8.70 49.80 16.88
C THR A 349 -9.71 49.02 17.74
N ASP A 350 -9.47 47.73 17.98
CA ASP A 350 -10.43 46.90 18.69
C ASP A 350 -10.57 47.26 20.16
N THR A 351 -11.79 47.13 20.65
CA THR A 351 -12.12 47.08 22.08
C THR A 351 -12.59 45.68 22.45
N VAL A 352 -12.59 45.33 23.74
CA VAL A 352 -13.15 44.04 24.20
C VAL A 352 -14.62 43.88 23.78
N ALA A 353 -15.37 44.99 23.70
CA ALA A 353 -16.76 44.96 23.25
C ALA A 353 -16.88 44.60 21.76
N THR A 354 -16.03 45.15 20.89
CA THR A 354 -16.05 44.83 19.45
C THR A 354 -15.59 43.41 19.18
N VAL A 355 -14.58 42.92 19.90
CA VAL A 355 -14.15 41.52 19.85
C VAL A 355 -15.27 40.58 20.30
N ARG A 356 -15.94 40.88 21.43
CA ARG A 356 -17.07 40.07 21.93
C ARG A 356 -18.23 40.04 20.93
N HIS A 357 -18.56 41.18 20.34
CA HIS A 357 -19.65 41.26 19.35
C HIS A 357 -19.34 40.42 18.10
N ARG A 358 -18.08 40.37 17.66
CA ARG A 358 -17.66 39.49 16.56
C ARG A 358 -17.75 38.01 16.95
N LEU A 359 -17.35 37.64 18.17
CA LEU A 359 -17.45 36.26 18.66
C LEU A 359 -18.90 35.75 18.83
N GLN A 360 -19.88 36.65 18.91
CA GLN A 360 -21.31 36.30 19.01
C GLN A 360 -21.97 36.08 17.64
N ARG A 361 -21.30 36.47 16.55
CA ARG A 361 -21.74 36.25 15.18
C ARG A 361 -21.11 34.96 14.67
#